data_AF-A0AAV0AFI8-F1
#
_entry.id   AF-A0AAV0AFI8-F1
#
_cell.length_a   1.000
_cell.length_b   1.000
_cell.length_c   1.000
_cell.angle_alpha   90.00
_cell.angle_beta   90.00
_cell.angle_gamma   90.00
#
_symmetry.space_group_name_H-M   'P 1'
#
loop_
_entity.id
_entity.type
_entity.pdbx_description
1 polymer ?
#
loop_
_entity_poly.entity_id
_entity_poly.type
_entity_poly.pdbx_seq_one_letter_code
_entity_poly.pdbx_strand_id
1 'polypeptide(L)'
;MTFMPVIPEAYSHVLAEFESLDPLLTALRLDSSRLKCTSVAVSRKWLALGSTGGGLNLIQKDGWKQRLLLSHREGAVSQIACCPHDDDYVAVATSQGLVIVWELNQERRGKPERIHVSSEHKGRKVTALCWDTAVLRVFVGDHVGKVSAIKLNALKQAAAAFVMFPVQTVTTVDSCVVQLDYLDGRLLVSSLTRSFLCDTEREKFWKIGNKERDGEYGACFFPGKFSGSQQPLIYCARPGSRMWEVSFDGEVLSTHQFKKLLSLPPLPVITARSEPQYDHTVGSSQSLSFPRLLHLSEQCVLTWTEKGIYIFIPQSVQVLLWSEVNDIQDIAVCKNELFCLHSSGKVSHLTLLSVERCVERLLRRGLWDLAARTCCLFQNSIITSRARKTLTADKLEHLKSQLDLTTYSELISQLDELIFKFEPLDSACSSRRSSISSHESFSILDSGIYRIISSRRGSQSDEDSSSLHSQTFSEDERLKEFASPQGDEQPGQGCAANRSEGMKASSSFGSRCLPFSMFQHPCD
;
A
#
# COMPACT_ATOMS: atom_id res chain seq x y z
N MET A 1 -28.07 -27.11 15.08
CA MET A 1 -26.99 -26.09 15.03
C MET A 1 -27.40 -25.05 13.99
N THR A 2 -26.74 -23.89 13.93
CA THR A 2 -27.33 -22.66 13.36
C THR A 2 -26.92 -22.39 11.92
N PHE A 3 -27.88 -21.90 11.13
CA PHE A 3 -27.69 -21.27 9.81
C PHE A 3 -26.59 -20.20 9.86
N MET A 4 -25.79 -20.05 8.81
CA MET A 4 -24.62 -19.16 8.86
C MET A 4 -25.01 -17.67 8.89
N PRO A 5 -24.30 -16.84 9.68
CA PRO A 5 -24.63 -15.43 9.84
C PRO A 5 -24.22 -14.63 8.59
N VAL A 6 -25.18 -13.94 7.99
CA VAL A 6 -24.98 -13.23 6.72
C VAL A 6 -24.44 -11.81 6.93
N ILE A 7 -23.32 -11.46 6.29
CA ILE A 7 -22.65 -10.16 6.42
C ILE A 7 -23.35 -9.09 5.53
N PRO A 8 -23.53 -7.84 6.00
CA PRO A 8 -24.14 -6.76 5.22
C PRO A 8 -23.42 -6.45 3.90
N GLU A 9 -24.18 -6.10 2.86
CA GLU A 9 -23.70 -5.84 1.48
C GLU A 9 -22.60 -4.75 1.40
N ALA A 10 -22.57 -3.81 2.35
CA ALA A 10 -21.54 -2.77 2.44
C ALA A 10 -20.10 -3.31 2.50
N TYR A 11 -19.91 -4.54 3.02
CA TYR A 11 -18.61 -5.17 3.17
C TYR A 11 -18.20 -5.95 1.91
N SER A 12 -17.54 -5.24 0.99
CA SER A 12 -17.03 -5.77 -0.27
C SER A 12 -15.61 -6.36 -0.21
N HIS A 13 -14.94 -6.25 0.94
CA HIS A 13 -13.53 -6.61 1.12
C HIS A 13 -13.28 -7.39 2.41
N VAL A 14 -12.22 -8.19 2.42
CA VAL A 14 -11.76 -9.02 3.54
C VAL A 14 -10.24 -8.94 3.71
N LEU A 15 -9.78 -9.18 4.93
CA LEU A 15 -8.39 -9.56 5.21
C LEU A 15 -8.29 -11.09 5.18
N ALA A 16 -7.28 -11.61 4.49
CA ALA A 16 -7.08 -13.05 4.33
C ALA A 16 -5.61 -13.47 4.51
N GLU A 17 -5.38 -14.58 5.22
CA GLU A 17 -4.08 -15.21 5.40
C GLU A 17 -4.00 -16.45 4.51
N PHE A 18 -3.28 -16.36 3.40
CA PHE A 18 -3.13 -17.49 2.45
C PHE A 18 -1.89 -18.35 2.71
N GLU A 19 -0.90 -17.83 3.43
CA GLU A 19 0.42 -18.45 3.62
C GLU A 19 0.95 -18.10 5.02
N SER A 20 1.29 -19.13 5.80
CA SER A 20 1.96 -18.95 7.09
C SER A 20 3.44 -18.61 6.88
N LEU A 21 3.92 -17.58 7.58
CA LEU A 21 5.34 -17.29 7.72
C LEU A 21 6.02 -18.07 8.88
N ASP A 22 5.28 -18.84 9.69
CA ASP A 22 5.83 -19.58 10.83
C ASP A 22 7.01 -20.50 10.42
N PRO A 23 6.98 -21.26 9.30
CA PRO A 23 8.10 -22.12 8.90
C PRO A 23 9.37 -21.32 8.56
N LEU A 24 9.22 -20.12 7.99
CA LEU A 24 10.33 -19.21 7.71
C LEU A 24 10.89 -18.62 9.01
N LEU A 25 10.03 -18.15 9.91
CA LEU A 25 10.44 -17.61 11.22
C LEU A 25 11.18 -18.67 12.06
N THR A 26 10.72 -19.92 12.00
CA THR A 26 11.38 -21.09 12.63
C THR A 26 12.76 -21.36 12.01
N ALA A 27 12.87 -21.36 10.67
CA ALA A 27 14.15 -21.53 9.98
C ALA A 27 15.15 -20.40 10.31
N LEU A 28 14.66 -19.18 10.52
CA LEU A 28 15.43 -18.01 10.98
C LEU A 28 15.68 -17.99 12.50
N ARG A 29 15.08 -18.91 13.27
CA ARG A 29 15.09 -18.95 14.74
C ARG A 29 14.54 -17.67 15.42
N LEU A 30 13.68 -16.92 14.72
CA LEU A 30 13.03 -15.69 15.20
C LEU A 30 11.80 -15.96 16.10
N ASP A 31 11.40 -17.22 16.19
CA ASP A 31 10.43 -17.80 17.12
C ASP A 31 11.04 -18.14 18.50
N SER A 32 12.38 -18.08 18.61
CA SER A 32 13.11 -18.47 19.82
C SER A 32 12.91 -17.47 20.97
N SER A 33 12.82 -17.99 22.20
CA SER A 33 12.81 -17.17 23.41
C SER A 33 14.06 -16.28 23.59
N ARG A 34 15.17 -16.64 22.91
CA ARG A 34 16.44 -15.90 22.95
C ARG A 34 16.64 -14.91 21.80
N LEU A 35 15.89 -15.05 20.70
CA LEU A 35 16.03 -14.23 19.50
C LEU A 35 14.65 -13.97 18.91
N LYS A 36 14.06 -12.83 19.25
CA LYS A 36 12.78 -12.37 18.72
C LYS A 36 12.95 -11.34 17.61
N CYS A 37 11.99 -11.29 16.70
CA CYS A 37 11.76 -10.15 15.82
C CYS A 37 11.33 -8.92 16.66
N THR A 38 11.83 -7.73 16.31
CA THR A 38 11.62 -6.47 17.06
C THR A 38 11.03 -5.34 16.24
N SER A 39 11.21 -5.38 14.92
CA SER A 39 10.68 -4.42 13.96
C SER A 39 10.53 -5.06 12.58
N VAL A 40 9.59 -4.56 11.79
CA VAL A 40 9.31 -5.04 10.43
C VAL A 40 9.30 -3.86 9.46
N ALA A 41 9.85 -4.06 8.26
CA ALA A 41 9.65 -3.19 7.12
C ALA A 41 9.48 -4.03 5.84
N VAL A 42 8.88 -3.45 4.80
CA VAL A 42 8.66 -4.13 3.53
C VAL A 42 8.91 -3.17 2.37
N SER A 43 9.38 -3.71 1.25
CA SER A 43 9.55 -3.00 -0.01
C SER A 43 8.90 -3.79 -1.15
N ARG A 44 9.15 -3.40 -2.41
CA ARG A 44 8.65 -4.16 -3.57
C ARG A 44 9.32 -5.54 -3.66
N LYS A 45 10.60 -5.63 -3.29
CA LYS A 45 11.44 -6.85 -3.37
C LYS A 45 11.60 -7.59 -2.03
N TRP A 46 11.66 -6.86 -0.92
CA TRP A 46 12.10 -7.36 0.38
C TRP A 46 11.03 -7.34 1.46
N LEU A 47 11.01 -8.38 2.31
CA LEU A 47 10.55 -8.31 3.69
C LEU A 47 11.78 -8.22 4.59
N ALA A 48 11.84 -7.20 5.45
CA ALA A 48 12.97 -6.89 6.31
C ALA A 48 12.58 -7.08 7.78
N LEU A 49 13.19 -8.06 8.45
CA LEU A 49 12.91 -8.42 9.84
C LEU A 49 14.09 -8.10 10.74
N GLY A 50 13.91 -7.12 11.63
CA GLY A 50 14.89 -6.71 12.63
C GLY A 50 14.81 -7.60 13.86
N SER A 51 15.94 -7.83 14.52
CA SER A 51 16.00 -8.72 15.68
C SER A 51 16.64 -8.09 16.91
N THR A 52 16.23 -8.64 18.06
CA THR A 52 16.85 -8.46 19.39
C THR A 52 18.37 -8.62 19.39
N GLY A 53 18.94 -9.43 18.48
CA GLY A 53 20.38 -9.67 18.38
C GLY A 53 21.18 -8.69 17.52
N GLY A 54 20.58 -7.61 16.99
CA GLY A 54 21.27 -6.68 16.08
C GLY A 54 21.46 -7.24 14.66
N GLY A 55 20.66 -8.23 14.28
CA GLY A 55 20.60 -8.79 12.93
C GLY A 55 19.37 -8.31 12.17
N LEU A 56 19.56 -7.83 10.95
CA LEU A 56 18.52 -7.56 9.96
C LEU A 56 18.46 -8.73 8.96
N ASN A 57 17.34 -9.45 8.93
CA ASN A 57 17.11 -10.51 7.95
C ASN A 57 16.37 -9.93 6.74
N LEU A 58 16.95 -10.02 5.54
CA LEU A 58 16.29 -9.61 4.30
C LEU A 58 15.85 -10.85 3.53
N ILE A 59 14.53 -10.99 3.42
CA ILE A 59 13.81 -12.09 2.79
C ILE A 59 13.30 -11.59 1.44
N GLN A 60 13.69 -12.25 0.35
CA GLN A 60 13.07 -12.01 -0.95
C GLN A 60 11.63 -12.53 -0.89
N LYS A 61 10.66 -11.67 -1.23
CA LYS A 61 9.23 -12.02 -1.21
C LYS A 61 8.92 -13.18 -2.17
N ASP A 62 9.59 -13.21 -3.33
CA ASP A 62 9.49 -14.31 -4.30
C ASP A 62 9.99 -15.63 -3.69
N GLY A 63 9.05 -16.48 -3.27
CA GLY A 63 9.35 -17.80 -2.69
C GLY A 63 9.91 -17.77 -1.26
N TRP A 64 9.76 -16.65 -0.54
CA TRP A 64 10.06 -16.51 0.90
C TRP A 64 11.47 -16.93 1.33
N LYS A 65 12.51 -16.59 0.55
CA LYS A 65 13.90 -17.00 0.84
C LYS A 65 14.71 -15.86 1.44
N GLN A 66 15.34 -16.10 2.59
CA GLN A 66 16.40 -15.21 3.08
C GLN A 66 17.51 -15.11 2.02
N ARG A 67 17.93 -13.89 1.71
CA ARG A 67 19.08 -13.61 0.84
C ARG A 67 20.25 -13.02 1.61
N LEU A 68 19.97 -12.15 2.58
CA LEU A 68 21.00 -11.44 3.35
C LEU A 68 20.69 -11.49 4.85
N LEU A 69 21.76 -11.43 5.64
CA LEU A 69 21.75 -11.16 7.07
C LEU A 69 22.73 -10.01 7.32
N LEU A 70 22.22 -8.81 7.57
CA LEU A 70 23.05 -7.65 7.89
C LEU A 70 23.18 -7.59 9.41
N SER A 71 24.35 -7.96 9.93
CA SER A 71 24.61 -7.97 11.37
C SER A 71 25.43 -6.74 11.78
N HIS A 72 25.11 -6.21 12.95
CA HIS A 72 25.78 -5.05 13.54
C HIS A 72 25.89 -5.25 15.07
N ARG A 73 26.68 -4.42 15.78
CA ARG A 73 27.02 -4.61 17.22
C ARG A 73 26.38 -3.57 18.15
N GLU A 74 25.71 -2.59 17.58
CA GLU A 74 25.18 -1.38 18.20
C GLU A 74 23.84 -1.59 18.97
N GLY A 75 23.57 -2.82 19.41
CA GLY A 75 22.34 -3.21 20.12
C GLY A 75 21.26 -3.84 19.22
N ALA A 76 20.06 -4.01 19.77
CA ALA A 76 18.92 -4.57 19.05
C ALA A 76 18.44 -3.62 17.95
N VAL A 77 17.83 -4.15 16.89
CA VAL A 77 17.13 -3.33 15.90
C VAL A 77 15.83 -2.79 16.50
N SER A 78 15.56 -1.48 16.38
CA SER A 78 14.39 -0.81 16.97
C SER A 78 13.41 -0.24 15.93
N GLN A 79 13.90 0.20 14.77
CA GLN A 79 13.09 0.61 13.61
C GLN A 79 13.83 0.22 12.33
N ILE A 80 13.10 -0.02 11.24
CA ILE A 80 13.63 -0.22 9.89
C ILE A 80 12.82 0.64 8.94
N ALA A 81 13.47 1.20 7.91
CA ALA A 81 12.78 1.70 6.73
C ALA A 81 13.52 1.23 5.48
N CYS A 82 12.83 0.51 4.60
CA CYS A 82 13.32 0.26 3.24
C CYS A 82 13.09 1.51 2.39
N CYS A 83 14.00 1.86 1.49
CA CYS A 83 13.79 2.98 0.57
C CYS A 83 12.65 2.64 -0.42
N PRO A 84 11.66 3.53 -0.62
CA PRO A 84 10.51 3.23 -1.48
C PRO A 84 10.88 3.30 -2.96
N HIS A 85 11.80 4.20 -3.34
CA HIS A 85 12.20 4.42 -4.74
C HIS A 85 13.37 3.51 -5.19
N ASP A 86 14.19 3.01 -4.27
CA ASP A 86 15.36 2.16 -4.56
C ASP A 86 15.43 0.93 -3.62
N ASP A 87 15.17 -0.28 -4.16
CA ASP A 87 15.19 -1.54 -3.40
C ASP A 87 16.61 -2.00 -2.96
N ASP A 88 17.67 -1.24 -3.26
CA ASP A 88 19.05 -1.49 -2.82
C ASP A 88 19.46 -0.72 -1.55
N TYR A 89 18.58 0.13 -0.98
CA TYR A 89 18.88 0.91 0.24
C TYR A 89 17.95 0.60 1.40
N VAL A 90 18.53 0.36 2.59
CA VAL A 90 17.77 0.12 3.84
C VAL A 90 18.39 0.89 5.01
N ALA A 91 17.54 1.61 5.75
CA ALA A 91 17.89 2.31 6.98
C ALA A 91 17.43 1.51 8.21
N VAL A 92 18.27 1.47 9.24
CA VAL A 92 18.09 0.68 10.46
C VAL A 92 18.39 1.54 11.67
N ALA A 93 17.44 1.70 12.59
CA ALA A 93 17.70 2.31 13.89
C ALA A 93 17.93 1.23 14.95
N THR A 94 18.71 1.59 15.96
CA THR A 94 19.17 0.66 17.01
C THR A 94 18.65 1.06 18.37
N SER A 95 18.66 0.12 19.33
CA SER A 95 18.28 0.38 20.73
C SER A 95 19.21 1.36 21.44
N GLN A 96 20.39 1.65 20.89
CA GLN A 96 21.32 2.68 21.39
C GLN A 96 21.11 4.07 20.76
N GLY A 97 20.14 4.24 19.86
CA GLY A 97 19.87 5.51 19.16
C GLY A 97 20.85 5.82 18.02
N LEU A 98 21.64 4.84 17.58
CA LEU A 98 22.43 4.94 16.35
C LEU A 98 21.57 4.54 15.15
N VAL A 99 21.76 5.22 14.01
CA VAL A 99 21.08 4.92 12.73
C VAL A 99 22.10 4.51 11.69
N ILE A 100 21.95 3.31 11.14
CA ILE A 100 22.84 2.68 10.17
C ILE A 100 22.10 2.63 8.82
N VAL A 101 22.77 3.02 7.73
CA VAL A 101 22.24 2.86 6.37
C VAL A 101 23.13 1.92 5.57
N TRP A 102 22.50 1.01 4.84
CA TRP A 102 23.14 -0.01 4.01
C TRP A 102 22.84 0.20 2.52
N GLU A 103 23.86 0.08 1.66
CA GLU A 103 23.74 -0.14 0.19
C GLU A 103 23.90 -1.67 -0.01
N LEU A 104 22.91 -2.36 -0.56
CA LEU A 104 22.85 -3.83 -0.61
C LEU A 104 23.67 -4.43 -1.78
N ASN A 105 24.08 -3.60 -2.73
CA ASN A 105 24.85 -3.90 -3.94
C ASN A 105 24.30 -5.07 -4.78
N GLN A 106 22.99 -5.31 -4.77
CA GLN A 106 22.35 -6.49 -5.34
C GLN A 106 22.47 -6.54 -6.87
N GLU A 107 22.24 -5.41 -7.55
CA GLU A 107 22.35 -5.34 -9.01
C GLU A 107 23.80 -5.57 -9.48
N ARG A 108 24.75 -5.03 -8.72
CA ARG A 108 26.20 -5.16 -8.96
C ARG A 108 26.78 -6.50 -8.52
N ARG A 109 25.96 -7.38 -7.88
CA ARG A 109 26.38 -8.63 -7.21
C ARG A 109 27.51 -8.43 -6.18
N GLY A 110 27.57 -7.25 -5.57
CA GLY A 110 28.53 -6.93 -4.53
C GLY A 110 28.13 -7.52 -3.17
N LYS A 111 28.90 -7.17 -2.14
CA LYS A 111 28.50 -7.40 -0.74
C LYS A 111 27.69 -6.18 -0.25
N PRO A 112 26.73 -6.36 0.68
CA PRO A 112 26.11 -5.23 1.35
C PRO A 112 27.14 -4.43 2.17
N GLU A 113 27.08 -3.10 2.09
CA GLU A 113 28.03 -2.19 2.73
C GLU A 113 27.32 -1.18 3.63
N ARG A 114 27.95 -0.86 4.78
CA ARG A 114 27.47 0.17 5.71
C ARG A 114 27.94 1.53 5.25
N ILE A 115 27.17 2.16 4.36
CA ILE A 115 27.51 3.45 3.75
C ILE A 115 27.41 4.63 4.72
N HIS A 116 26.63 4.51 5.79
CA HIS A 116 26.53 5.56 6.81
C HIS A 116 26.19 5.01 8.20
N VAL A 117 26.74 5.63 9.24
CA VAL A 117 26.36 5.43 10.64
C VAL A 117 26.26 6.79 11.33
N SER A 118 25.04 7.19 11.70
CA SER A 118 24.77 8.44 12.43
C SER A 118 24.62 8.18 13.93
N SER A 119 25.23 9.04 14.73
CA SER A 119 25.09 9.08 16.19
C SER A 119 24.24 10.25 16.70
N GLU A 120 23.49 10.92 15.81
CA GLU A 120 22.77 12.18 16.08
C GLU A 120 21.64 12.05 17.12
N HIS A 121 21.20 10.81 17.39
CA HIS A 121 20.21 10.43 18.39
C HIS A 121 20.77 9.43 19.43
N LYS A 122 22.11 9.30 19.56
CA LYS A 122 22.75 8.36 20.49
C LYS A 122 22.24 8.55 21.93
N GLY A 123 21.90 7.44 22.58
CA GLY A 123 21.30 7.43 23.92
C GLY A 123 19.80 7.75 23.95
N ARG A 124 19.14 7.90 22.80
CA ARG A 124 17.71 8.19 22.68
C ARG A 124 17.00 7.08 21.91
N LYS A 125 15.77 6.74 22.31
CA LYS A 125 14.89 5.88 21.50
C LYS A 125 14.51 6.63 20.22
N VAL A 126 14.91 6.11 19.07
CA VAL A 126 14.36 6.46 17.75
C VAL A 126 12.99 5.81 17.62
N THR A 127 11.99 6.58 17.20
CA THR A 127 10.57 6.21 17.22
C THR A 127 9.90 6.24 15.85
N ALA A 128 10.55 6.89 14.86
CA ALA A 128 10.16 6.84 13.46
C ALA A 128 11.39 6.96 12.54
N LEU A 129 11.35 6.24 11.42
CA LEU A 129 12.20 6.43 10.25
C LEU A 129 11.30 6.67 9.04
N CYS A 130 11.68 7.60 8.17
CA CYS A 130 10.99 7.86 6.91
C CYS A 130 12.03 8.15 5.82
N TRP A 131 11.81 7.63 4.60
CA TRP A 131 12.64 7.98 3.45
C TRP A 131 12.00 9.12 2.68
N ASP A 132 12.85 10.00 2.16
CA ASP A 132 12.48 10.90 1.08
C ASP A 132 12.04 10.10 -0.17
N THR A 133 11.02 10.58 -0.88
CA THR A 133 10.43 9.87 -2.04
C THR A 133 11.23 10.06 -3.32
N ALA A 134 12.11 11.08 -3.40
CA ALA A 134 12.79 11.47 -4.63
C ALA A 134 14.33 11.45 -4.52
N VAL A 135 14.91 11.59 -3.32
CA VAL A 135 16.38 11.57 -3.14
C VAL A 135 16.80 10.59 -2.05
N LEU A 136 18.07 10.15 -2.08
CA LEU A 136 18.67 9.31 -1.03
C LEU A 136 18.91 10.10 0.28
N ARG A 137 17.80 10.39 0.98
CA ARG A 137 17.71 11.10 2.27
C ARG A 137 16.79 10.32 3.23
N VAL A 138 17.25 10.13 4.48
CA VAL A 138 16.49 9.47 5.56
C VAL A 138 16.17 10.48 6.65
N PHE A 139 14.90 10.63 7.00
CA PHE A 139 14.44 11.37 8.16
C PHE A 139 14.33 10.47 9.40
N VAL A 140 14.77 10.98 10.54
CA VAL A 140 14.85 10.26 11.82
C VAL A 140 14.15 11.06 12.90
N GLY A 141 13.18 10.47 13.60
CA GLY A 141 12.48 11.07 14.74
C GLY A 141 12.78 10.32 16.05
N ASP A 142 12.97 11.06 17.15
CA ASP A 142 13.18 10.48 18.47
C ASP A 142 12.09 10.82 19.52
N HIS A 143 12.12 10.07 20.61
CA HIS A 143 11.20 10.22 21.74
C HIS A 143 11.31 11.54 22.52
N VAL A 144 12.30 12.39 22.23
CA VAL A 144 12.47 13.73 22.80
C VAL A 144 11.89 14.81 21.89
N GLY A 145 11.49 14.46 20.66
CA GLY A 145 10.93 15.39 19.67
C GLY A 145 11.95 15.88 18.63
N LYS A 146 13.22 15.44 18.67
CA LYS A 146 14.21 15.87 17.67
C LYS A 146 13.96 15.14 16.34
N VAL A 147 13.98 15.89 15.25
CA VAL A 147 13.92 15.37 13.87
C VAL A 147 15.21 15.74 13.13
N SER A 148 15.92 14.75 12.61
CA SER A 148 17.11 14.96 11.75
C SER A 148 16.93 14.34 10.37
N ALA A 149 17.78 14.75 9.42
CA ALA A 149 17.87 14.20 8.08
C ALA A 149 19.31 13.76 7.77
N ILE A 150 19.47 12.56 7.21
CA ILE A 150 20.73 11.97 6.76
C ILE A 150 20.74 11.97 5.23
N LYS A 151 21.65 12.70 4.57
CA LYS A 151 21.73 12.84 3.10
C LYS A 151 22.95 12.09 2.54
N LEU A 152 22.69 10.99 1.83
CA LEU A 152 23.72 10.01 1.49
C LEU A 152 24.59 10.42 0.29
N ASN A 153 24.02 11.16 -0.67
CA ASN A 153 24.72 11.61 -1.87
C ASN A 153 25.90 12.56 -1.59
N ALA A 154 26.01 13.13 -0.38
CA ALA A 154 27.12 13.96 0.07
C ALA A 154 28.49 13.27 -0.12
N LEU A 155 28.55 11.94 0.10
CA LEU A 155 29.80 11.18 0.07
C LEU A 155 30.37 10.96 -1.34
N LYS A 156 29.50 10.91 -2.37
CA LYS A 156 29.88 10.64 -3.77
C LYS A 156 30.20 11.93 -4.56
N GLN A 157 30.01 13.11 -3.96
CA GLN A 157 30.34 14.43 -4.55
C GLN A 157 31.56 15.13 -3.89
N ALA A 158 32.24 14.50 -2.94
CA ALA A 158 33.32 15.07 -2.13
C ALA A 158 34.67 15.33 -2.86
N ALA A 159 34.63 15.63 -4.17
CA ALA A 159 35.79 15.99 -4.98
C ALA A 159 36.07 17.50 -5.05
N ALA A 160 35.15 18.34 -4.54
CA ALA A 160 35.30 19.80 -4.49
C ALA A 160 34.93 20.34 -3.09
N ALA A 161 35.46 21.51 -2.76
CA ALA A 161 35.58 22.10 -1.43
C ALA A 161 34.27 22.27 -0.61
N PHE A 162 34.49 22.54 0.69
CA PHE A 162 33.53 22.77 1.80
C PHE A 162 33.07 21.53 2.59
N VAL A 163 32.95 21.72 3.91
CA VAL A 163 32.62 20.69 4.89
C VAL A 163 31.10 20.46 4.89
N MET A 164 30.63 19.59 4.00
CA MET A 164 29.24 19.13 4.03
C MET A 164 29.02 18.16 5.19
N PHE A 165 28.17 18.54 6.14
CA PHE A 165 27.67 17.63 7.16
C PHE A 165 26.61 16.71 6.54
N PRO A 166 26.79 15.37 6.56
CA PRO A 166 25.83 14.43 5.97
C PRO A 166 24.57 14.26 6.82
N VAL A 167 24.54 14.85 8.03
CA VAL A 167 23.40 14.85 8.94
C VAL A 167 23.08 16.29 9.35
N GLN A 168 21.81 16.68 9.25
CA GLN A 168 21.30 18.01 9.61
C GLN A 168 20.12 17.82 10.56
N THR A 169 20.05 18.59 11.66
CA THR A 169 18.80 18.68 12.45
C THR A 169 17.80 19.51 11.66
N VAL A 170 16.63 18.92 11.36
CA VAL A 170 15.56 19.56 10.59
C VAL A 170 14.70 20.42 11.52
N THR A 171 14.27 19.87 12.66
CA THR A 171 13.51 20.59 13.68
C THR A 171 13.54 19.89 15.02
N THR A 172 12.97 20.49 16.06
CA THR A 172 12.64 19.84 17.32
C THR A 172 11.22 20.23 17.71
N VAL A 173 10.34 19.23 17.80
CA VAL A 173 8.95 19.39 18.23
C VAL A 173 8.84 19.26 19.77
N ASP A 174 7.67 19.61 20.30
CA ASP A 174 7.39 19.76 21.74
C ASP A 174 7.14 18.45 22.51
N SER A 175 7.06 17.30 21.81
CA SER A 175 6.85 16.00 22.42
C SER A 175 7.41 14.86 21.55
N CYS A 176 7.44 13.63 22.08
CA CYS A 176 7.86 12.42 21.37
C CYS A 176 7.30 12.35 19.94
N VAL A 177 8.18 12.13 18.94
CA VAL A 177 7.75 11.88 17.56
C VAL A 177 7.04 10.52 17.52
N VAL A 178 5.75 10.53 17.19
CA VAL A 178 4.94 9.34 16.98
C VAL A 178 5.19 8.79 15.58
N GLN A 179 5.07 9.61 14.53
CA GLN A 179 5.17 9.17 13.14
C GLN A 179 5.84 10.25 12.27
N LEU A 180 6.59 9.81 11.26
CA LEU A 180 7.06 10.62 10.14
C LEU A 180 6.45 10.07 8.84
N ASP A 181 6.14 10.96 7.91
CA ASP A 181 5.76 10.62 6.53
C ASP A 181 6.26 11.71 5.57
N TYR A 182 6.45 11.42 4.28
CA TYR A 182 7.05 12.34 3.31
C TYR A 182 6.42 12.22 1.92
N LEU A 183 6.06 13.37 1.33
CA LEU A 183 5.55 13.46 -0.04
C LEU A 183 5.93 14.81 -0.65
N ASP A 184 6.39 14.79 -1.91
CA ASP A 184 6.59 15.95 -2.80
C ASP A 184 7.17 17.20 -2.11
N GLY A 185 8.40 17.07 -1.60
CA GLY A 185 9.12 18.14 -0.91
C GLY A 185 8.75 18.34 0.56
N ARG A 186 7.64 17.77 1.05
CA ARG A 186 7.09 18.03 2.38
C ARG A 186 7.23 16.85 3.34
N LEU A 187 7.70 17.15 4.56
CA LEU A 187 7.82 16.21 5.68
C LEU A 187 6.67 16.46 6.68
N LEU A 188 5.89 15.41 6.96
CA LEU A 188 4.83 15.40 7.95
C LEU A 188 5.36 14.81 9.26
N VAL A 189 5.25 15.56 10.37
CA VAL A 189 5.73 15.16 11.70
C VAL A 189 4.54 15.04 12.66
N SER A 190 4.22 13.81 13.05
CA SER A 190 3.19 13.51 14.04
C SER A 190 3.84 13.36 15.42
N SER A 191 3.41 14.12 16.42
CA SER A 191 3.87 14.04 17.82
C SER A 191 2.71 13.75 18.79
N LEU A 192 3.00 13.43 20.06
CA LEU A 192 1.95 13.17 21.07
C LEU A 192 0.98 14.35 21.22
N THR A 193 1.47 15.58 21.17
CA THR A 193 0.68 16.80 21.40
C THR A 193 0.04 17.36 20.13
N ARG A 194 0.73 17.26 18.99
CA ARG A 194 0.46 18.04 17.76
C ARG A 194 0.86 17.29 16.48
N SER A 195 0.36 17.74 15.33
CA SER A 195 0.92 17.43 14.02
C SER A 195 1.55 18.68 13.41
N PHE A 196 2.64 18.52 12.67
CA PHE A 196 3.37 19.58 11.99
C PHE A 196 3.63 19.21 10.54
N LEU A 197 3.67 20.21 9.68
CA LEU A 197 4.08 20.08 8.28
C LEU A 197 5.33 20.94 8.06
N CYS A 198 6.33 20.35 7.41
CA CYS A 198 7.58 20.98 7.05
C CYS A 198 7.73 21.00 5.53
N ASP A 199 7.97 22.18 4.97
CA ASP A 199 8.47 22.35 3.61
C ASP A 199 10.00 22.18 3.66
N THR A 200 10.52 21.09 3.08
CA THR A 200 11.96 20.74 3.16
C THR A 200 12.81 21.39 2.07
N GLU A 201 12.20 22.17 1.16
CA GLU A 201 12.90 22.98 0.17
C GLU A 201 13.04 24.44 0.63
N ARG A 202 12.01 24.96 1.31
CA ARG A 202 11.96 26.33 1.82
C ARG A 202 12.38 26.45 3.31
N GLU A 203 12.65 25.32 3.95
CA GLU A 203 12.95 25.17 5.39
C GLU A 203 11.88 25.83 6.30
N LYS A 204 10.60 25.70 5.93
CA LYS A 204 9.46 26.30 6.66
C LYS A 204 8.65 25.27 7.42
N PHE A 205 8.12 25.67 8.58
CA PHE A 205 7.46 24.78 9.53
C PHE A 205 6.13 25.38 10.00
N TRP A 206 5.07 24.57 9.96
CA TRP A 206 3.71 24.97 10.37
C TRP A 206 3.08 23.92 11.28
N LYS A 207 2.26 24.36 12.24
CA LYS A 207 1.41 23.49 13.09
C LYS A 207 0.10 23.21 12.34
N ILE A 208 -0.26 21.94 12.16
CA ILE A 208 -1.52 21.54 11.52
C ILE A 208 -2.67 21.75 12.51
N GLY A 209 -3.37 22.86 12.33
CA GLY A 209 -4.54 23.28 13.12
C GLY A 209 -4.26 23.64 14.58
N ASN A 210 -5.14 24.45 15.17
CA ASN A 210 -4.87 25.04 16.48
C ASN A 210 -5.05 24.08 17.66
N LYS A 211 -6.04 23.18 17.59
CA LYS A 211 -6.37 22.28 18.72
C LYS A 211 -5.31 21.19 18.91
N GLU A 212 -5.02 20.89 20.16
CA GLU A 212 -4.00 19.92 20.56
C GLU A 212 -4.64 18.53 20.79
N ARG A 213 -3.82 17.54 21.09
CA ARG A 213 -4.21 16.17 21.43
C ARG A 213 -3.26 15.66 22.53
N ASP A 214 -3.55 14.50 23.09
CA ASP A 214 -2.71 13.85 24.11
C ASP A 214 -2.78 12.33 23.92
N GLY A 215 -1.63 11.67 23.81
CA GLY A 215 -1.48 10.26 23.43
C GLY A 215 -0.98 10.03 22.01
N GLU A 216 -0.77 8.76 21.65
CA GLU A 216 -0.26 8.37 20.32
C GLU A 216 -1.33 8.49 19.23
N TYR A 217 -1.02 9.28 18.20
CA TYR A 217 -1.88 9.51 17.05
C TYR A 217 -1.04 9.66 15.77
N GLY A 218 -1.38 8.89 14.75
CA GLY A 218 -0.73 8.89 13.45
C GLY A 218 -1.05 10.12 12.60
N ALA A 219 -0.27 10.28 11.53
CA ALA A 219 -0.55 11.20 10.45
C ALA A 219 0.13 10.67 9.18
N CYS A 220 -0.55 10.74 8.04
CA CYS A 220 0.01 10.38 6.73
C CYS A 220 -0.43 11.35 5.64
N PHE A 221 0.34 11.41 4.57
CA PHE A 221 -0.11 11.93 3.30
C PHE A 221 -1.07 10.95 2.63
N PHE A 222 -1.87 11.48 1.71
CA PHE A 222 -2.80 10.73 0.87
C PHE A 222 -2.67 11.28 -0.54
N PRO A 223 -1.92 10.60 -1.44
CA PRO A 223 -1.67 11.07 -2.80
C PRO A 223 -2.96 11.40 -3.55
N GLY A 224 -2.96 12.55 -4.24
CA GLY A 224 -4.04 12.92 -5.14
C GLY A 224 -4.07 12.01 -6.36
N LYS A 225 -5.25 11.79 -6.95
CA LYS A 225 -5.37 10.98 -8.18
C LYS A 225 -4.60 11.65 -9.31
N PHE A 226 -3.83 10.87 -10.06
CA PHE A 226 -3.15 11.29 -11.30
C PHE A 226 -4.12 11.82 -12.39
N SER A 227 -5.44 11.72 -12.21
CA SER A 227 -6.47 12.29 -13.09
C SER A 227 -6.80 13.76 -12.76
N GLY A 228 -5.86 14.67 -13.06
CA GLY A 228 -6.18 16.00 -13.59
C GLY A 228 -6.30 17.21 -12.66
N SER A 229 -6.70 17.10 -11.39
CA SER A 229 -6.96 18.34 -10.59
C SER A 229 -6.88 18.30 -9.07
N GLN A 230 -6.84 17.14 -8.40
CA GLN A 230 -6.84 17.10 -6.92
C GLN A 230 -5.42 17.01 -6.34
N GLN A 231 -5.04 18.01 -5.55
CA GLN A 231 -3.81 18.00 -4.75
C GLN A 231 -3.82 16.86 -3.72
N PRO A 232 -2.65 16.38 -3.26
CA PRO A 232 -2.58 15.44 -2.15
C PRO A 232 -3.23 15.99 -0.88
N LEU A 233 -3.89 15.13 -0.13
CA LEU A 233 -4.44 15.45 1.19
C LEU A 233 -3.51 14.96 2.29
N ILE A 234 -3.71 15.48 3.50
CA ILE A 234 -3.08 14.99 4.72
C ILE A 234 -4.20 14.50 5.64
N TYR A 235 -4.03 13.30 6.21
CA TYR A 235 -4.92 12.79 7.24
C TYR A 235 -4.21 12.72 8.59
N CYS A 236 -4.79 13.35 9.61
CA CYS A 236 -4.24 13.42 10.97
C CYS A 236 -5.20 12.79 11.98
N ALA A 237 -4.75 11.77 12.73
CA ALA A 237 -5.56 11.13 13.75
C ALA A 237 -5.81 12.04 14.97
N ARG A 238 -7.00 11.92 15.56
CA ARG A 238 -7.47 12.77 16.68
C ARG A 238 -8.34 12.01 17.70
N PRO A 239 -8.41 12.48 18.96
CA PRO A 239 -9.14 11.80 20.03
C PRO A 239 -10.63 11.53 19.75
N GLY A 240 -11.06 10.31 20.12
CA GLY A 240 -12.44 9.84 20.03
C GLY A 240 -12.80 9.20 18.68
N SER A 241 -11.91 8.37 18.13
CA SER A 241 -12.07 7.76 16.80
C SER A 241 -12.27 8.80 15.69
N ARG A 242 -11.46 9.86 15.69
CA ARG A 242 -11.55 10.98 14.73
C ARG A 242 -10.32 11.09 13.83
N MET A 243 -10.52 11.71 12.68
CA MET A 243 -9.47 12.04 11.73
C MET A 243 -9.76 13.44 11.18
N TRP A 244 -8.72 14.28 11.05
CA TRP A 244 -8.81 15.53 10.31
C TRP A 244 -8.41 15.28 8.87
N GLU A 245 -9.21 15.81 7.94
CA GLU A 245 -8.80 16.03 6.56
C GLU A 245 -8.15 17.42 6.49
N VAL A 246 -7.00 17.49 5.82
CA VAL A 246 -6.11 18.65 5.84
C VAL A 246 -5.58 18.87 4.42
N SER A 247 -5.50 20.12 3.98
CA SER A 247 -4.93 20.50 2.68
C SER A 247 -3.43 20.19 2.63
N PHE A 248 -2.85 20.15 1.42
CA PHE A 248 -1.40 19.97 1.29
C PHE A 248 -0.59 21.09 1.98
N ASP A 249 -1.20 22.26 2.20
CA ASP A 249 -0.62 23.41 2.92
C ASP A 249 -0.86 23.41 4.45
N GLY A 250 -1.51 22.37 4.99
CA GLY A 250 -1.66 22.16 6.43
C GLY A 250 -2.91 22.78 7.06
N GLU A 251 -3.82 23.34 6.27
CA GLU A 251 -5.10 23.87 6.73
C GLU A 251 -6.11 22.74 6.97
N VAL A 252 -6.83 22.78 8.10
CA VAL A 252 -7.80 21.74 8.45
C VAL A 252 -9.11 21.97 7.70
N LEU A 253 -9.42 21.10 6.75
CA LEU A 253 -10.60 21.16 5.90
C LEU A 253 -11.84 20.56 6.57
N SER A 254 -11.67 19.42 7.27
CA SER A 254 -12.80 18.66 7.83
C SER A 254 -12.45 17.92 9.13
N THR A 255 -13.45 17.36 9.80
CA THR A 255 -13.27 16.39 10.90
C THR A 255 -14.17 15.19 10.70
N HIS A 256 -13.58 14.10 10.23
CA HIS A 256 -14.20 12.78 10.08
C HIS A 256 -14.37 12.09 11.45
N GLN A 257 -15.49 11.40 11.66
CA GLN A 257 -15.89 10.86 12.96
C GLN A 257 -16.35 9.39 12.84
N PHE A 258 -15.43 8.46 13.08
CA PHE A 258 -15.65 7.03 12.86
C PHE A 258 -16.28 6.30 14.06
N LYS A 259 -16.41 6.92 15.25
CA LYS A 259 -16.91 6.26 16.48
C LYS A 259 -18.26 5.52 16.33
N LYS A 260 -19.17 6.02 15.48
CA LYS A 260 -20.46 5.35 15.19
C LYS A 260 -20.37 4.28 14.10
N LEU A 261 -19.38 4.37 13.21
CA LEU A 261 -19.15 3.39 12.15
C LEU A 261 -18.39 2.16 12.71
N LEU A 262 -17.59 2.39 13.75
CA LEU A 262 -16.85 1.39 14.54
C LEU A 262 -17.68 0.75 15.67
N SER A 263 -19.01 0.82 15.61
CA SER A 263 -19.91 -0.01 16.44
C SER A 263 -20.55 -1.15 15.64
N LEU A 264 -20.20 -1.31 14.37
CA LEU A 264 -20.49 -2.52 13.62
C LEU A 264 -19.55 -3.65 14.12
N PRO A 265 -20.00 -4.91 14.16
CA PRO A 265 -19.14 -6.04 14.56
C PRO A 265 -17.93 -6.22 13.63
N PRO A 266 -16.86 -6.91 14.08
CA PRO A 266 -15.67 -7.17 13.27
C PRO A 266 -15.96 -8.18 12.16
N LEU A 267 -15.26 -8.05 11.03
CA LEU A 267 -15.23 -9.10 10.01
C LEU A 267 -14.18 -10.16 10.38
N PRO A 268 -14.46 -11.46 10.18
CA PRO A 268 -13.46 -12.51 10.35
C PRO A 268 -12.29 -12.33 9.38
N VAL A 269 -11.08 -12.62 9.84
CA VAL A 269 -9.93 -12.84 8.96
C VAL A 269 -10.08 -14.21 8.31
N ILE A 270 -10.02 -14.27 6.99
CA ILE A 270 -10.16 -15.53 6.24
C ILE A 270 -8.81 -16.26 6.25
N THR A 271 -8.66 -17.26 7.13
CA THR A 271 -7.44 -18.06 7.29
C THR A 271 -7.76 -19.55 7.32
N ALA A 272 -6.80 -20.38 6.88
CA ALA A 272 -6.91 -21.84 6.99
C ALA A 272 -6.66 -22.38 8.42
N ARG A 273 -6.38 -21.50 9.40
CA ARG A 273 -6.08 -21.88 10.80
C ARG A 273 -7.30 -22.02 11.70
N SER A 274 -8.42 -21.41 11.34
CA SER A 274 -9.61 -21.27 12.18
C SER A 274 -10.83 -21.01 11.31
N GLU A 275 -11.99 -21.57 11.66
CA GLU A 275 -13.23 -21.29 10.95
C GLU A 275 -13.60 -19.79 11.05
N PRO A 276 -14.05 -19.14 9.95
CA PRO A 276 -14.43 -17.74 9.98
C PRO A 276 -15.75 -17.57 10.74
N GLN A 277 -15.70 -16.94 11.92
CA GLN A 277 -16.85 -16.64 12.76
C GLN A 277 -17.20 -15.15 12.68
N TYR A 278 -18.49 -14.84 12.55
CA TYR A 278 -19.03 -13.48 12.51
C TYR A 278 -20.24 -13.41 13.44
N ASP A 279 -20.12 -12.70 14.56
CA ASP A 279 -21.25 -12.45 15.44
C ASP A 279 -22.01 -11.18 15.02
N HIS A 280 -23.33 -11.25 15.06
CA HIS A 280 -24.23 -10.11 14.79
C HIS A 280 -24.42 -9.21 16.01
N THR A 281 -23.92 -9.57 17.20
CA THR A 281 -24.01 -8.68 18.36
C THR A 281 -23.35 -7.32 18.07
N VAL A 282 -24.09 -6.25 18.33
CA VAL A 282 -23.65 -4.89 18.01
C VAL A 282 -22.50 -4.49 18.93
N GLY A 283 -21.32 -4.30 18.36
CA GLY A 283 -20.11 -3.90 19.08
C GLY A 283 -20.31 -2.59 19.85
N SER A 284 -19.88 -2.54 21.10
CA SER A 284 -19.95 -1.31 21.90
C SER A 284 -19.16 -0.18 21.22
N SER A 285 -19.70 1.04 21.18
CA SER A 285 -19.14 2.16 20.40
C SER A 285 -17.70 2.52 20.81
N GLN A 286 -16.72 2.02 20.05
CA GLN A 286 -15.31 2.08 20.43
C GLN A 286 -14.74 3.50 20.29
N SER A 287 -14.09 3.98 21.34
CA SER A 287 -13.39 5.27 21.39
C SER A 287 -11.88 5.07 21.27
N LEU A 288 -11.43 4.79 20.05
CA LEU A 288 -10.07 4.38 19.75
C LEU A 288 -9.12 5.57 19.60
N SER A 289 -7.85 5.33 19.92
CA SER A 289 -6.72 6.01 19.29
C SER A 289 -6.42 5.36 17.93
N PHE A 290 -5.87 6.14 17.01
CA PHE A 290 -5.31 5.61 15.75
C PHE A 290 -3.81 5.94 15.77
N PRO A 291 -2.97 5.11 16.42
CA PRO A 291 -1.60 5.46 16.81
C PRO A 291 -0.66 5.68 15.62
N ARG A 292 -0.91 5.00 14.51
CA ARG A 292 -0.25 5.20 13.20
C ARG A 292 -1.34 5.26 12.12
N LEU A 293 -1.11 6.03 11.07
CA LEU A 293 -1.93 6.02 9.85
C LEU A 293 -1.03 5.64 8.68
N LEU A 294 -1.43 4.65 7.88
CA LEU A 294 -0.67 4.22 6.69
C LEU A 294 -1.54 4.32 5.44
N HIS A 295 -1.01 4.94 4.38
CA HIS A 295 -1.61 4.88 3.05
C HIS A 295 -1.48 3.44 2.50
N LEU A 296 -2.62 2.78 2.29
CA LEU A 296 -2.70 1.38 1.85
C LEU A 296 -2.95 1.26 0.34
N SER A 297 -3.77 2.16 -0.21
CA SER A 297 -4.08 2.27 -1.63
C SER A 297 -4.75 3.60 -1.94
N GLU A 298 -4.94 3.92 -3.22
CA GLU A 298 -5.63 5.08 -3.82
C GLU A 298 -6.95 5.55 -3.15
N GLN A 299 -7.55 4.73 -2.28
CA GLN A 299 -8.79 5.00 -1.55
C GLN A 299 -8.72 4.66 -0.06
N CYS A 300 -7.65 4.05 0.44
CA CYS A 300 -7.62 3.41 1.77
C CYS A 300 -6.53 3.93 2.70
N VAL A 301 -6.91 4.28 3.93
CA VAL A 301 -6.00 4.53 5.06
C VAL A 301 -6.19 3.44 6.11
N LEU A 302 -5.08 2.86 6.56
CA LEU A 302 -5.02 1.78 7.56
C LEU A 302 -4.52 2.29 8.91
N THR A 303 -5.07 1.73 9.99
CA THR A 303 -4.55 1.85 11.36
C THR A 303 -4.77 0.54 12.12
N TRP A 304 -4.18 0.40 13.30
CA TRP A 304 -4.36 -0.75 14.18
C TRP A 304 -4.44 -0.31 15.65
N THR A 305 -4.97 -1.20 16.48
CA THR A 305 -4.86 -1.13 17.95
C THR A 305 -4.43 -2.51 18.47
N GLU A 306 -4.29 -2.66 19.78
CA GLU A 306 -4.09 -3.95 20.47
C GLU A 306 -5.12 -5.03 20.07
N LYS A 307 -6.31 -4.62 19.58
CA LYS A 307 -7.46 -5.49 19.30
C LYS A 307 -7.59 -5.90 17.84
N GLY A 308 -7.01 -5.15 16.90
CA GLY A 308 -7.28 -5.39 15.49
C GLY A 308 -6.86 -4.31 14.51
N ILE A 309 -7.20 -4.54 13.26
CA ILE A 309 -6.85 -3.72 12.09
C ILE A 309 -8.12 -3.03 11.59
N TYR A 310 -8.01 -1.73 11.29
CA TYR A 310 -9.11 -0.89 10.84
C TYR A 310 -8.70 -0.20 9.53
N ILE A 311 -9.56 -0.29 8.52
CA ILE A 311 -9.30 0.28 7.19
C ILE A 311 -10.43 1.21 6.83
N PHE A 312 -10.10 2.47 6.53
CA PHE A 312 -11.06 3.53 6.21
C PHE A 312 -10.96 3.93 4.74
N ILE A 313 -12.09 4.32 4.15
CA ILE A 313 -12.12 5.17 2.95
C ILE A 313 -12.39 6.60 3.46
N PRO A 314 -11.36 7.41 3.71
CA PRO A 314 -11.54 8.68 4.40
C PRO A 314 -12.29 9.71 3.54
N GLN A 315 -12.07 9.72 2.21
CA GLN A 315 -12.75 10.61 1.26
C GLN A 315 -14.27 10.47 1.23
N SER A 316 -14.82 9.31 1.60
CA SER A 316 -16.27 9.06 1.74
C SER A 316 -16.74 8.93 3.19
N VAL A 317 -15.83 9.12 4.16
CA VAL A 317 -16.05 8.93 5.60
C VAL A 317 -16.61 7.53 5.92
N GLN A 318 -16.05 6.49 5.31
CA GLN A 318 -16.49 5.09 5.47
C GLN A 318 -15.43 4.23 6.17
N VAL A 319 -15.90 3.18 6.86
CA VAL A 319 -15.06 2.04 7.26
C VAL A 319 -15.18 1.00 6.14
N LEU A 320 -14.07 0.63 5.51
CA LEU A 320 -14.05 -0.45 4.52
C LEU A 320 -14.24 -1.81 5.20
N LEU A 321 -13.47 -2.03 6.27
CA LEU A 321 -13.61 -3.14 7.20
C LEU A 321 -12.88 -2.82 8.50
N TRP A 322 -13.17 -3.60 9.53
CA TRP A 322 -12.23 -3.85 10.61
C TRP A 322 -12.30 -5.34 11.00
N SER A 323 -11.20 -5.87 11.52
CA SER A 323 -11.06 -7.28 11.90
C SER A 323 -10.27 -7.42 13.19
N GLU A 324 -10.69 -8.34 14.06
CA GLU A 324 -9.97 -8.65 15.28
C GLU A 324 -8.69 -9.42 14.97
N VAL A 325 -7.56 -8.86 15.40
CA VAL A 325 -6.20 -9.36 15.21
C VAL A 325 -5.40 -8.86 16.40
N ASN A 326 -5.17 -9.73 17.37
CA ASN A 326 -4.66 -9.33 18.68
C ASN A 326 -3.14 -9.12 18.71
N ASP A 327 -2.67 -8.43 19.75
CA ASP A 327 -1.26 -8.22 20.10
C ASP A 327 -0.40 -7.49 19.04
N ILE A 328 -1.00 -6.75 18.10
CA ILE A 328 -0.24 -6.04 17.05
C ILE A 328 0.66 -4.96 17.67
N GLN A 329 1.97 -5.11 17.44
CA GLN A 329 2.97 -4.12 17.78
C GLN A 329 3.16 -3.12 16.63
N ASP A 330 3.28 -3.62 15.39
CA ASP A 330 3.62 -2.81 14.21
C ASP A 330 3.10 -3.45 12.92
N ILE A 331 2.86 -2.66 11.86
CA ILE A 331 2.42 -3.17 10.55
C ILE A 331 3.24 -2.49 9.43
N ALA A 332 3.93 -3.30 8.62
CA ALA A 332 4.54 -2.84 7.38
C ALA A 332 3.64 -3.19 6.18
N VAL A 333 3.47 -2.25 5.24
CA VAL A 333 2.51 -2.34 4.13
C VAL A 333 3.20 -2.26 2.77
N CYS A 334 2.83 -3.16 1.85
CA CYS A 334 3.27 -3.12 0.44
C CYS A 334 2.07 -3.41 -0.47
N LYS A 335 1.54 -2.37 -1.14
CA LYS A 335 0.26 -2.50 -1.89
C LYS A 335 -0.80 -3.09 -0.94
N ASN A 336 -1.53 -4.11 -1.38
CA ASN A 336 -2.54 -4.83 -0.60
C ASN A 336 -1.97 -5.80 0.46
N GLU A 337 -0.65 -5.95 0.62
CA GLU A 337 -0.02 -6.91 1.55
C GLU A 337 0.36 -6.22 2.86
N LEU A 338 -0.06 -6.81 3.99
CA LEU A 338 0.14 -6.33 5.35
C LEU A 338 1.01 -7.35 6.12
N PHE A 339 2.12 -6.89 6.67
CA PHE A 339 3.03 -7.68 7.50
C PHE A 339 2.94 -7.21 8.95
N CYS A 340 2.15 -7.93 9.74
CA CYS A 340 1.84 -7.54 11.11
C CYS A 340 2.81 -8.20 12.07
N LEU A 341 3.66 -7.40 12.73
CA LEU A 341 4.50 -7.83 13.83
C LEU A 341 3.66 -7.84 15.11
N HIS A 342 3.58 -8.99 15.77
CA HIS A 342 2.90 -9.14 17.05
C HIS A 342 3.88 -9.03 18.21
N SER A 343 3.40 -8.61 19.38
CA SER A 343 4.15 -8.43 20.63
C SER A 343 4.84 -9.71 21.14
N SER A 344 4.43 -10.87 20.63
CA SER A 344 5.10 -12.15 20.86
C SER A 344 6.48 -12.26 20.19
N GLY A 345 6.72 -11.50 19.12
CA GLY A 345 7.85 -11.61 18.19
C GLY A 345 7.50 -12.33 16.87
N LYS A 346 6.25 -12.81 16.70
CA LYS A 346 5.77 -13.41 15.45
C LYS A 346 5.39 -12.36 14.40
N VAL A 347 5.45 -12.75 13.13
CA VAL A 347 4.97 -11.94 12.00
C VAL A 347 3.90 -12.72 11.22
N SER A 348 2.72 -12.14 11.04
CA SER A 348 1.67 -12.67 10.17
C SER A 348 1.62 -11.90 8.84
N HIS A 349 1.15 -12.57 7.78
CA HIS A 349 1.01 -11.99 6.45
C HIS A 349 -0.46 -12.04 6.01
N LEU A 350 -1.10 -10.86 5.98
CA LEU A 350 -2.49 -10.69 5.56
C LEU A 350 -2.52 -9.98 4.20
N THR A 351 -3.48 -10.31 3.35
CA THR A 351 -3.77 -9.57 2.11
C THR A 351 -5.17 -8.96 2.18
N LEU A 352 -5.29 -7.66 1.88
CA LEU A 352 -6.59 -7.02 1.63
C LEU A 352 -7.07 -7.38 0.21
N LEU A 353 -8.18 -8.08 0.10
CA LEU A 353 -8.81 -8.43 -1.19
C LEU A 353 -10.30 -8.10 -1.18
N SER A 354 -10.87 -7.89 -2.36
CA SER A 354 -12.32 -7.98 -2.53
C SER A 354 -12.79 -9.44 -2.34
N VAL A 355 -14.03 -9.63 -1.88
CA VAL A 355 -14.58 -10.95 -1.51
C VAL A 355 -14.42 -11.97 -2.64
N GLU A 356 -14.78 -11.60 -3.88
CA GLU A 356 -14.73 -12.50 -5.04
C GLU A 356 -13.30 -12.92 -5.41
N ARG A 357 -12.30 -12.05 -5.15
CA ARG A 357 -10.88 -12.37 -5.34
C ARG A 357 -10.34 -13.24 -4.21
N CYS A 358 -10.87 -13.10 -2.99
CA CYS A 358 -10.56 -14.01 -1.88
C CYS A 358 -11.04 -15.42 -2.21
N VAL A 359 -12.35 -15.57 -2.54
CA VAL A 359 -12.94 -16.85 -2.97
C VAL A 359 -12.14 -17.47 -4.12
N GLU A 360 -11.85 -16.72 -5.19
CA GLU A 360 -11.08 -17.26 -6.32
C GLU A 360 -9.68 -17.75 -5.90
N ARG A 361 -8.99 -17.03 -5.00
CA ARG A 361 -7.66 -17.44 -4.51
C ARG A 361 -7.71 -18.67 -3.59
N LEU A 362 -8.84 -18.91 -2.90
CA LEU A 362 -9.08 -20.14 -2.14
C LEU A 362 -9.35 -21.34 -3.06
N LEU A 363 -10.19 -21.17 -4.10
CA LEU A 363 -10.46 -22.20 -5.11
C LEU A 363 -9.17 -22.67 -5.81
N ARG A 364 -8.32 -21.71 -6.24
CA ARG A 364 -7.01 -22.01 -6.83
C ARG A 364 -6.01 -22.70 -5.88
N ARG A 365 -6.34 -22.83 -4.59
CA ARG A 365 -5.55 -23.54 -3.57
C ARG A 365 -6.20 -24.84 -3.07
N GLY A 366 -7.38 -25.20 -3.59
CA GLY A 366 -8.13 -26.38 -3.14
C GLY A 366 -8.72 -26.25 -1.72
N LEU A 367 -8.87 -25.02 -1.21
CA LEU A 367 -9.40 -24.75 0.13
C LEU A 367 -10.94 -24.66 0.09
N TRP A 368 -11.59 -25.76 -0.30
CA TRP A 368 -13.01 -25.81 -0.67
C TRP A 368 -13.95 -25.42 0.49
N ASP A 369 -13.80 -26.00 1.68
CA ASP A 369 -14.58 -25.65 2.88
C ASP A 369 -14.53 -24.14 3.17
N LEU A 370 -13.31 -23.58 3.25
CA LEU A 370 -13.10 -22.17 3.55
C LEU A 370 -13.65 -21.25 2.44
N ALA A 371 -13.57 -21.68 1.17
CA ALA A 371 -14.16 -20.97 0.05
C ALA A 371 -15.69 -20.94 0.15
N ALA A 372 -16.34 -22.07 0.41
CA ALA A 372 -17.79 -22.18 0.57
C ALA A 372 -18.31 -21.39 1.77
N ARG A 373 -17.63 -21.46 2.91
CA ARG A 373 -17.96 -20.62 4.09
C ARG A 373 -17.82 -19.14 3.80
N THR A 374 -16.75 -18.73 3.12
CA THR A 374 -16.57 -17.33 2.66
C THR A 374 -17.71 -16.92 1.71
N CYS A 375 -18.15 -17.81 0.82
CA CYS A 375 -19.31 -17.56 -0.04
C CYS A 375 -20.59 -17.33 0.76
N CYS A 376 -20.95 -18.22 1.68
CA CYS A 376 -22.20 -18.11 2.45
C CYS A 376 -22.21 -16.89 3.39
N LEU A 377 -21.09 -16.60 4.08
CA LEU A 377 -20.96 -15.40 4.93
C LEU A 377 -21.15 -14.11 4.14
N PHE A 378 -20.51 -13.99 2.97
CA PHE A 378 -20.52 -12.76 2.15
C PHE A 378 -21.47 -12.84 0.94
N GLN A 379 -22.54 -13.66 1.01
CA GLN A 379 -23.42 -13.92 -0.14
C GLN A 379 -23.96 -12.63 -0.78
N ASN A 380 -24.30 -11.62 0.04
CA ASN A 380 -24.76 -10.31 -0.43
C ASN A 380 -23.74 -9.63 -1.36
N SER A 381 -22.47 -9.54 -0.94
CA SER A 381 -21.40 -8.95 -1.76
C SER A 381 -21.16 -9.75 -3.04
N ILE A 382 -21.33 -11.07 -3.01
CA ILE A 382 -21.10 -11.96 -4.16
C ILE A 382 -22.23 -11.89 -5.19
N ILE A 383 -23.48 -11.75 -4.74
CA ILE A 383 -24.64 -11.59 -5.63
C ILE A 383 -24.57 -10.25 -6.41
N THR A 384 -23.84 -9.25 -5.92
CA THR A 384 -23.65 -7.98 -6.66
C THR A 384 -23.01 -8.19 -8.03
N SER A 385 -23.49 -7.45 -9.04
CA SER A 385 -23.11 -7.61 -10.45
C SER A 385 -21.62 -7.38 -10.76
N ARG A 386 -20.85 -6.82 -9.82
CA ARG A 386 -19.39 -6.62 -9.96
C ARG A 386 -18.62 -7.93 -9.78
N ALA A 387 -19.08 -8.83 -8.90
CA ALA A 387 -18.39 -10.08 -8.61
C ALA A 387 -18.40 -11.06 -9.80
N ARG A 388 -19.47 -11.04 -10.60
CA ARG A 388 -19.69 -11.87 -11.81
C ARG A 388 -18.57 -11.83 -12.86
N LYS A 389 -17.67 -10.83 -12.81
CA LYS A 389 -16.50 -10.74 -13.71
C LYS A 389 -15.29 -11.57 -13.26
N THR A 390 -15.24 -11.96 -11.99
CA THR A 390 -14.11 -12.68 -11.37
C THR A 390 -14.53 -14.10 -10.98
N LEU A 391 -15.71 -14.22 -10.38
CA LEU A 391 -16.34 -15.46 -9.94
C LEU A 391 -17.53 -15.75 -10.87
N THR A 392 -17.64 -16.97 -11.40
CA THR A 392 -18.74 -17.39 -12.31
C THR A 392 -19.59 -18.46 -11.65
N ALA A 393 -20.79 -18.72 -12.19
CA ALA A 393 -21.66 -19.79 -11.70
C ALA A 393 -20.95 -21.16 -11.77
N ASP A 394 -20.20 -21.42 -12.85
CA ASP A 394 -19.42 -22.66 -13.02
C ASP A 394 -18.35 -22.83 -11.93
N LYS A 395 -17.75 -21.74 -11.42
CA LYS A 395 -16.80 -21.79 -10.31
C LYS A 395 -17.49 -22.11 -8.97
N LEU A 396 -18.75 -21.69 -8.79
CA LEU A 396 -19.55 -21.99 -7.60
C LEU A 396 -20.12 -23.42 -7.63
N GLU A 397 -20.60 -23.89 -8.78
CA GLU A 397 -21.00 -25.29 -8.97
C GLU A 397 -19.80 -26.25 -8.90
N HIS A 398 -18.64 -25.85 -9.44
CA HIS A 398 -17.42 -26.63 -9.23
C HIS A 398 -17.04 -26.68 -7.74
N LEU A 399 -17.07 -25.56 -7.01
CA LEU A 399 -16.87 -25.52 -5.56
C LEU A 399 -17.81 -26.50 -4.83
N LYS A 400 -19.12 -26.43 -5.13
CA LYS A 400 -20.14 -27.33 -4.60
C LYS A 400 -19.80 -28.81 -4.87
N SER A 401 -19.34 -29.14 -6.08
CA SER A 401 -18.93 -30.50 -6.47
C SER A 401 -17.70 -31.05 -5.72
N GLN A 402 -16.94 -30.21 -5.00
CA GLN A 402 -15.76 -30.62 -4.22
C GLN A 402 -16.04 -30.75 -2.71
N LEU A 403 -17.27 -30.48 -2.26
CA LEU A 403 -17.69 -30.64 -0.87
C LEU A 403 -18.28 -32.04 -0.65
N ASP A 404 -17.91 -32.70 0.46
CA ASP A 404 -18.57 -33.94 0.87
C ASP A 404 -20.00 -33.69 1.37
N LEU A 405 -20.95 -34.39 0.76
CA LEU A 405 -22.38 -34.34 1.09
C LEU A 405 -22.67 -34.80 2.53
N THR A 406 -21.88 -35.71 3.10
CA THR A 406 -22.15 -36.22 4.47
C THR A 406 -21.71 -35.26 5.56
N THR A 407 -20.64 -34.49 5.31
CA THR A 407 -20.03 -33.53 6.24
C THR A 407 -20.61 -32.13 6.08
N TYR A 408 -20.96 -31.71 4.86
CA TYR A 408 -21.25 -30.31 4.52
C TYR A 408 -22.66 -30.04 3.98
N SER A 409 -23.63 -30.93 4.20
CA SER A 409 -25.01 -30.84 3.67
C SER A 409 -25.68 -29.45 3.83
N GLU A 410 -25.61 -28.87 5.02
CA GLU A 410 -26.15 -27.52 5.32
C GLU A 410 -25.42 -26.41 4.55
N LEU A 411 -24.09 -26.51 4.43
CA LEU A 411 -23.27 -25.53 3.70
C LEU A 411 -23.50 -25.64 2.18
N ILE A 412 -23.71 -26.86 1.68
CA ILE A 412 -24.12 -27.13 0.29
C ILE A 412 -25.51 -26.52 0.03
N SER A 413 -26.49 -26.71 0.92
CA SER A 413 -27.83 -26.11 0.79
C SER A 413 -27.79 -24.57 0.77
N GLN A 414 -26.96 -23.94 1.61
CA GLN A 414 -26.76 -22.49 1.58
C GLN A 414 -26.01 -22.01 0.34
N LEU A 415 -25.13 -22.83 -0.23
CA LEU A 415 -24.43 -22.55 -1.49
C LEU A 415 -25.35 -22.73 -2.71
N ASP A 416 -26.28 -23.68 -2.69
CA ASP A 416 -27.35 -23.83 -3.68
C ASP A 416 -28.28 -22.61 -3.71
N GLU A 417 -28.72 -22.14 -2.53
CA GLU A 417 -29.46 -20.87 -2.41
C GLU A 417 -28.67 -19.68 -2.97
N LEU A 418 -27.36 -19.63 -2.75
CA LEU A 418 -26.49 -18.57 -3.26
C LEU A 418 -26.37 -18.66 -4.79
N ILE A 419 -26.13 -19.86 -5.35
CA ILE A 419 -26.02 -20.10 -6.79
C ILE A 419 -27.33 -19.67 -7.49
N PHE A 420 -28.49 -20.08 -6.97
CA PHE A 420 -29.79 -19.69 -7.51
C PHE A 420 -30.05 -18.17 -7.49
N LYS A 421 -29.59 -17.46 -6.45
CA LYS A 421 -29.64 -15.97 -6.38
C LYS A 421 -28.57 -15.29 -7.25
N PHE A 422 -27.47 -16.00 -7.54
CA PHE A 422 -26.34 -15.51 -8.31
C PHE A 422 -26.53 -15.69 -9.83
N GLU A 423 -27.32 -16.68 -10.24
CA GLU A 423 -27.73 -16.90 -11.62
C GLU A 423 -28.46 -15.65 -12.20
N PRO A 424 -28.35 -15.36 -13.51
CA PRO A 424 -29.15 -14.31 -14.13
C PRO A 424 -30.64 -14.65 -14.12
N LEU A 425 -31.51 -13.64 -13.89
CA LEU A 425 -32.95 -13.73 -14.18
C LEU A 425 -33.22 -13.65 -15.69
N ASP A 426 -32.54 -14.47 -16.48
CA ASP A 426 -32.57 -14.48 -17.95
C ASP A 426 -33.82 -15.21 -18.50
N SER A 427 -35.02 -14.84 -18.02
CA SER A 427 -36.31 -15.15 -18.69
C SER A 427 -37.49 -14.29 -18.23
N ALA A 428 -37.35 -12.96 -18.26
CA ALA A 428 -38.50 -12.06 -18.41
C ALA A 428 -38.81 -11.83 -19.91
N CYS A 429 -39.30 -12.87 -20.59
CA CYS A 429 -39.94 -12.81 -21.92
C CYS A 429 -39.21 -12.05 -23.05
N SER A 430 -38.04 -12.55 -23.49
CA SER A 430 -37.49 -12.23 -24.84
C SER A 430 -37.57 -13.41 -25.82
N SER A 431 -38.59 -14.25 -25.68
CA SER A 431 -38.86 -15.41 -26.54
C SER A 431 -39.48 -15.03 -27.89
N ARG A 432 -38.88 -14.08 -28.62
CA ARG A 432 -39.13 -13.85 -30.06
C ARG A 432 -37.83 -13.74 -30.87
N ARG A 433 -37.23 -14.93 -31.03
CA ARG A 433 -36.51 -15.38 -32.23
C ARG A 433 -35.21 -14.64 -32.57
N SER A 434 -34.09 -15.25 -32.15
CA SER A 434 -32.77 -14.98 -32.68
C SER A 434 -32.71 -15.22 -34.20
N SER A 435 -32.64 -14.17 -35.00
CA SER A 435 -32.26 -14.22 -36.41
C SER A 435 -31.64 -12.89 -36.82
N ILE A 436 -30.36 -12.90 -37.17
CA ILE A 436 -29.69 -11.76 -37.78
C ILE A 436 -30.24 -11.56 -39.20
N SER A 437 -30.85 -10.41 -39.45
CA SER A 437 -31.17 -9.93 -40.79
C SER A 437 -31.11 -8.41 -40.79
N SER A 438 -30.26 -7.85 -41.65
CA SER A 438 -30.22 -6.42 -41.95
C SER A 438 -31.44 -5.98 -42.78
N HIS A 439 -31.71 -4.67 -42.75
CA HIS A 439 -32.73 -3.90 -43.48
C HIS A 439 -34.15 -3.84 -42.91
N GLU A 440 -34.63 -2.59 -42.88
CA GLU A 440 -36.01 -2.08 -42.86
C GLU A 440 -37.01 -2.61 -41.82
N SER A 441 -37.38 -1.73 -40.89
CA SER A 441 -38.50 -1.91 -39.97
C SER A 441 -39.85 -1.62 -40.65
N PHE A 442 -40.74 -2.62 -40.68
CA PHE A 442 -42.11 -2.50 -41.17
C PHE A 442 -43.10 -2.42 -40.00
N SER A 443 -44.14 -1.59 -40.13
CA SER A 443 -45.31 -1.57 -39.26
C SER A 443 -46.55 -2.01 -40.02
N ILE A 444 -47.30 -2.96 -39.47
CA ILE A 444 -48.61 -3.40 -40.00
C ILE A 444 -49.70 -2.68 -39.19
N LEU A 445 -50.77 -2.26 -39.86
CA LEU A 445 -52.01 -1.76 -39.23
C LEU A 445 -53.12 -2.81 -39.39
N ASP A 446 -54.11 -2.83 -38.50
CA ASP A 446 -55.18 -3.85 -38.45
C ASP A 446 -56.08 -3.92 -39.70
N SER A 447 -55.90 -3.00 -40.67
CA SER A 447 -56.47 -3.07 -42.02
C SER A 447 -55.68 -3.95 -43.01
N GLY A 448 -54.58 -4.59 -42.57
CA GLY A 448 -53.80 -5.55 -43.37
C GLY A 448 -52.77 -4.96 -44.33
N ILE A 449 -52.49 -3.65 -44.23
CA ILE A 449 -51.52 -2.95 -45.11
C ILE A 449 -50.19 -2.73 -44.38
N TYR A 450 -49.09 -2.96 -45.10
CA TYR A 450 -47.71 -2.83 -44.62
C TYR A 450 -47.16 -1.42 -44.90
N ARG A 451 -46.56 -0.77 -43.90
CA ARG A 451 -45.85 0.50 -44.04
C ARG A 451 -44.37 0.34 -43.68
N ILE A 452 -43.47 0.76 -44.56
CA ILE A 452 -42.02 0.77 -44.32
C ILE A 452 -41.64 2.04 -43.55
N ILE A 453 -40.75 1.92 -42.56
CA ILE A 453 -40.19 3.07 -41.82
C ILE A 453 -38.66 3.04 -41.96
N SER A 454 -38.13 3.92 -42.81
CA SER A 454 -36.71 4.06 -43.14
C SER A 454 -36.11 5.34 -42.52
N SER A 455 -35.41 5.21 -41.39
CA SER A 455 -34.93 6.35 -40.58
C SER A 455 -33.55 6.89 -41.00
N ARG A 456 -33.49 7.69 -42.08
CA ARG A 456 -32.32 8.54 -42.40
C ARG A 456 -32.70 9.96 -42.86
N ARG A 457 -32.42 10.93 -41.97
CA ARG A 457 -32.21 12.39 -42.15
C ARG A 457 -33.08 13.20 -43.14
N GLY A 458 -33.77 14.20 -42.58
CA GLY A 458 -34.41 15.33 -43.26
C GLY A 458 -35.75 15.67 -42.58
N SER A 459 -36.17 16.92 -42.39
CA SER A 459 -35.51 18.23 -42.60
C SER A 459 -36.18 19.32 -41.74
N GLN A 460 -35.45 20.42 -41.49
CA GLN A 460 -35.88 21.84 -41.38
C GLN A 460 -37.18 22.27 -40.64
N SER A 461 -37.05 23.38 -39.90
CA SER A 461 -38.01 24.49 -39.70
C SER A 461 -39.36 24.27 -38.97
N ASP A 462 -39.89 25.22 -38.19
CA ASP A 462 -39.31 26.40 -37.50
C ASP A 462 -40.30 26.93 -36.44
N GLU A 463 -39.76 27.53 -35.35
CA GLU A 463 -40.35 28.50 -34.39
C GLU A 463 -41.69 28.13 -33.66
N ASP A 464 -42.07 28.71 -32.51
CA ASP A 464 -41.68 29.99 -31.88
C ASP A 464 -41.78 29.96 -30.32
N SER A 465 -41.44 31.07 -29.66
CA SER A 465 -41.64 31.46 -28.24
C SER A 465 -40.58 31.06 -27.19
N SER A 466 -39.52 31.88 -27.11
CA SER A 466 -38.87 32.47 -25.90
C SER A 466 -38.82 31.69 -24.55
N SER A 467 -37.75 31.66 -23.75
CA SER A 467 -36.37 32.22 -23.76
C SER A 467 -35.64 31.70 -22.46
N LEU A 468 -34.40 31.98 -22.04
CA LEU A 468 -33.34 33.00 -22.27
C LEU A 468 -31.92 32.35 -22.18
N HIS A 469 -30.87 33.17 -22.37
CA HIS A 469 -29.52 33.18 -21.75
C HIS A 469 -29.12 32.06 -20.75
N SER A 470 -27.88 31.55 -20.75
CA SER A 470 -26.70 31.84 -21.60
C SER A 470 -25.68 30.68 -21.57
N GLN A 471 -24.77 30.65 -22.56
CA GLN A 471 -23.78 29.59 -22.76
C GLN A 471 -22.48 29.82 -21.97
N THR A 472 -21.80 28.72 -21.64
CA THR A 472 -20.34 28.59 -21.85
C THR A 472 -20.04 27.12 -22.14
N PHE A 473 -19.39 26.82 -23.27
CA PHE A 473 -18.93 25.48 -23.65
C PHE A 473 -17.39 25.44 -23.69
N SER A 474 -16.83 24.23 -23.70
CA SER A 474 -15.39 23.95 -23.67
C SER A 474 -14.67 24.20 -25.00
N GLU A 475 -13.34 24.07 -24.95
CA GLU A 475 -12.45 23.78 -26.09
C GLU A 475 -12.91 22.51 -26.86
N ASP A 476 -12.41 22.16 -28.07
CA ASP A 476 -11.06 22.33 -28.65
C ASP A 476 -11.11 22.16 -30.20
N GLU A 477 -10.14 22.71 -30.97
CA GLU A 477 -9.72 22.23 -32.32
C GLU A 477 -8.46 22.95 -32.89
N ARG A 478 -7.32 22.27 -32.79
CA ARG A 478 -6.17 22.10 -33.73
C ARG A 478 -5.85 23.11 -34.88
N LEU A 479 -4.69 23.77 -34.71
CA LEU A 479 -3.50 23.80 -35.61
C LEU A 479 -3.46 24.60 -36.95
N LYS A 480 -2.20 24.96 -37.32
CA LYS A 480 -1.68 25.58 -38.58
C LYS A 480 -1.96 27.09 -38.76
N GLU A 481 -1.11 27.91 -39.41
CA GLU A 481 0.20 27.71 -40.08
C GLU A 481 1.02 29.04 -40.18
N PHE A 482 2.36 28.96 -40.33
CA PHE A 482 3.30 30.05 -40.74
C PHE A 482 3.40 31.31 -39.81
N ALA A 483 4.48 32.10 -39.76
CA ALA A 483 5.86 32.01 -40.27
C ALA A 483 6.85 32.81 -39.36
N SER A 484 8.16 32.58 -39.53
CA SER A 484 9.26 33.42 -39.00
C SER A 484 9.58 34.62 -39.91
N PRO A 485 10.26 35.68 -39.42
CA PRO A 485 11.71 35.77 -39.71
C PRO A 485 12.60 36.55 -38.69
N GLN A 486 13.90 36.19 -38.66
CA GLN A 486 15.12 37.02 -38.39
C GLN A 486 15.25 37.79 -37.05
N GLY A 487 16.45 38.13 -36.55
CA GLY A 487 17.84 37.83 -36.96
C GLY A 487 18.74 37.68 -35.71
N ASP A 488 19.87 36.96 -35.75
CA ASP A 488 21.22 37.46 -36.10
C ASP A 488 21.83 38.33 -34.96
N GLU A 489 23.09 38.20 -34.51
CA GLU A 489 24.32 37.71 -35.17
C GLU A 489 25.24 36.85 -34.27
N GLN A 490 26.18 36.14 -34.91
CA GLN A 490 27.43 35.61 -34.34
C GLN A 490 28.60 36.23 -35.14
N PRO A 491 29.76 36.57 -34.53
CA PRO A 491 30.93 35.67 -34.62
C PRO A 491 31.88 35.77 -33.38
N GLY A 492 32.96 34.99 -33.23
CA GLY A 492 33.47 33.84 -34.00
C GLY A 492 35.00 33.66 -33.84
N GLN A 493 35.54 32.51 -34.28
CA GLN A 493 36.99 32.14 -34.36
C GLN A 493 37.74 31.93 -33.00
N GLY A 494 38.81 31.12 -32.91
CA GLY A 494 39.36 30.16 -33.89
C GLY A 494 40.75 29.57 -33.50
N CYS A 495 41.17 28.51 -34.21
CA CYS A 495 42.55 27.99 -34.37
C CYS A 495 43.29 27.26 -33.21
N ALA A 496 43.08 25.93 -33.17
CA ALA A 496 44.04 24.88 -33.58
C ALA A 496 45.42 24.61 -32.92
N ALA A 497 45.74 23.30 -32.90
CA ALA A 497 47.05 22.63 -33.00
C ALA A 497 48.04 22.61 -31.80
N ASN A 498 48.29 21.38 -31.31
CA ASN A 498 49.64 20.79 -31.47
C ASN A 498 49.66 19.24 -31.40
N ARG A 499 50.72 18.63 -31.93
CA ARG A 499 51.00 17.17 -31.86
C ARG A 499 52.16 16.89 -30.90
N SER A 500 52.19 15.69 -30.30
CA SER A 500 53.43 14.99 -29.92
C SER A 500 53.21 13.48 -29.89
N GLU A 501 54.27 12.69 -30.06
CA GLU A 501 54.24 11.21 -30.15
C GLU A 501 55.27 10.57 -29.18
N GLY A 502 55.08 9.28 -28.87
CA GLY A 502 55.99 8.45 -28.07
C GLY A 502 55.48 8.18 -26.64
N MET A 503 55.72 7.01 -26.02
CA MET A 503 56.54 5.85 -26.41
C MET A 503 55.89 4.53 -25.94
N LYS A 504 56.36 3.38 -26.46
CA LYS A 504 55.81 2.02 -26.22
C LYS A 504 56.30 1.36 -24.92
N ALA A 505 55.42 0.61 -24.24
CA ALA A 505 55.67 -0.74 -23.65
C ALA A 505 54.34 -1.25 -23.03
N SER A 506 53.72 -2.40 -23.36
CA SER A 506 54.14 -3.79 -23.63
C SER A 506 54.43 -4.66 -22.39
N SER A 507 53.39 -5.33 -21.86
CA SER A 507 53.54 -6.65 -21.25
C SER A 507 52.19 -7.39 -21.18
N SER A 508 51.98 -8.37 -22.05
CA SER A 508 50.94 -9.37 -21.90
C SER A 508 51.48 -10.59 -21.14
N PHE A 509 50.75 -11.05 -20.14
CA PHE A 509 50.83 -12.45 -19.68
C PHE A 509 49.43 -12.89 -19.29
N GLY A 510 49.04 -14.09 -19.72
CA GLY A 510 47.72 -14.66 -19.46
C GLY A 510 47.81 -16.04 -18.82
N SER A 511 46.65 -16.68 -18.72
CA SER A 511 46.50 -18.13 -18.53
C SER A 511 47.04 -18.72 -17.22
N ARG A 512 46.12 -19.04 -16.31
CA ARG A 512 45.60 -20.42 -16.21
C ARG A 512 44.43 -20.54 -15.23
N CYS A 513 43.39 -21.25 -15.66
CA CYS A 513 42.49 -21.94 -14.73
C CYS A 513 43.12 -23.29 -14.36
N LEU A 514 42.86 -23.78 -13.14
CA LEU A 514 42.50 -25.18 -12.83
C LEU A 514 41.93 -25.21 -11.39
N PRO A 515 40.97 -26.09 -11.06
CA PRO A 515 40.39 -26.22 -9.71
C PRO A 515 41.08 -27.34 -8.89
N PHE A 516 40.78 -27.47 -7.59
CA PHE A 516 40.47 -28.77 -6.93
C PHE A 516 39.99 -28.62 -5.47
N SER A 517 39.33 -29.68 -4.96
CA SER A 517 39.12 -30.12 -3.55
C SER A 517 38.95 -29.07 -2.44
N MET A 518 37.83 -29.00 -1.71
CA MET A 518 37.25 -30.04 -0.82
C MET A 518 38.18 -30.43 0.33
N PHE A 519 37.80 -30.06 1.57
CA PHE A 519 38.31 -30.67 2.80
C PHE A 519 37.15 -30.89 3.77
N GLN A 520 37.15 -32.06 4.43
CA GLN A 520 36.19 -32.44 5.46
C GLN A 520 36.76 -32.12 6.86
N HIS A 521 35.94 -32.35 7.89
CA HIS A 521 36.35 -32.39 9.29
C HIS A 521 37.50 -33.40 9.54
N PRO A 522 38.15 -33.28 10.70
CA PRO A 522 37.87 -34.30 11.73
C PRO A 522 37.23 -33.72 12.99
N CYS A 523 36.70 -34.62 13.81
CA CYS A 523 36.38 -34.36 15.22
C CYS A 523 37.61 -34.62 16.08
N ASP A 524 37.70 -33.92 17.21
CA ASP A 524 37.80 -34.51 18.56
C ASP A 524 37.03 -33.57 19.52
#